data_AF-C4RPP6-F1
#
_entry.id   AF-C4RPP6-F1
#
_cell.length_a   1.000
_cell.length_b   1.000
_cell.length_c   1.000
_cell.angle_alpha   90.00
_cell.angle_beta   90.00
_cell.angle_gamma   90.00
#
_symmetry.space_group_name_H-M   'P 1'
#
loop_
_entity.id
_entity.type
_entity.pdbx_description
1 polymer ?
#
loop_
_entity_poly.entity_id
_entity_poly.type
_entity_poly.pdbx_seq_one_letter_code
_entity_poly.pdbx_strand_id
1 'polypeptide(L)'
;MSVQETGASSATGTPATEASPSGAPANSAPASRVPANGAPGNGATSATGAATAPGATSAPEAVGAAQVGTNQVGTNQVGTNQIGTNQIGTNQAATNQAATTGSGAGATAPGGSGGGPASGTGAPAEIFFEDLTPGRTFDLGVVRVDGAEMVAFARRFDPQWYHVDAERAAASHHGGLIASGFYTVSLFMRAYVDHVLARAAADASPGLEELRWLAPVRAGDHLAARLDVMGSRPSTARPGLGTVSLTGTMFRLGPDGRPEQEVLRTRFRGWFTLRPG
;
A
#
# COMPACT_ATOMS: atom_id res chain seq x y z
N MET A 1 -37.26 16.73 69.37
CA MET A 1 -35.81 16.55 69.12
C MET A 1 -35.45 17.56 68.04
N SER A 2 -35.11 18.84 68.29
CA SER A 2 -34.07 19.42 69.19
C SER A 2 -32.77 18.63 69.03
N VAL A 3 -31.64 19.14 68.53
CA VAL A 3 -30.90 20.43 68.71
C VAL A 3 -29.96 20.54 67.47
N GLN A 4 -29.85 21.64 66.72
CA GLN A 4 -29.09 22.91 66.92
C GLN A 4 -27.54 22.82 66.80
N GLU A 5 -26.99 23.93 66.29
CA GLU A 5 -25.75 24.21 65.57
C GLU A 5 -24.40 24.20 66.34
N THR A 6 -23.36 24.59 65.58
CA THR A 6 -22.11 25.34 65.92
C THR A 6 -20.82 24.49 65.94
N GLY A 7 -19.68 24.90 65.38
CA GLY A 7 -19.25 26.12 64.69
C GLY A 7 -17.71 26.08 64.44
N ALA A 8 -17.24 26.99 63.57
CA ALA A 8 -15.89 27.60 63.43
C ALA A 8 -14.62 26.71 63.36
N SER A 9 -13.83 26.73 62.27
CA SER A 9 -12.89 27.79 61.78
C SER A 9 -11.67 28.04 62.68
N SER A 10 -10.47 27.68 62.19
CA SER A 10 -9.42 28.65 61.80
C SER A 10 -8.11 27.98 61.40
N ALA A 11 -7.49 28.54 60.36
CA ALA A 11 -6.18 28.22 59.80
C ALA A 11 -5.00 28.54 60.72
N THR A 12 -3.82 27.95 60.43
CA THR A 12 -2.52 28.63 60.21
C THR A 12 -1.37 27.60 60.20
N GLY A 13 -0.43 27.70 59.26
CA GLY A 13 0.83 26.97 59.35
C GLY A 13 1.58 26.69 58.04
N THR A 14 2.18 27.70 57.42
CA THR A 14 3.44 27.57 56.66
C THR A 14 4.22 28.87 56.92
N PRO A 15 5.55 28.85 57.10
CA PRO A 15 6.42 28.98 55.91
C PRO A 15 7.83 28.34 55.99
N ALA A 16 8.39 28.11 54.80
CA ALA A 16 9.77 28.34 54.33
C ALA A 16 11.03 27.70 54.98
N THR A 17 11.83 27.06 54.12
CA THR A 17 13.32 27.17 54.05
C THR A 17 13.72 26.78 52.61
N GLU A 18 14.02 27.71 51.70
CA GLU A 18 15.28 28.43 51.41
C GLU A 18 16.28 27.66 50.51
N ALA A 19 17.03 28.40 49.69
CA ALA A 19 17.47 28.06 48.34
C ALA A 19 19.00 28.06 48.12
N SER A 20 19.43 27.32 47.07
CA SER A 20 20.56 27.59 46.12
C SER A 20 22.02 27.58 46.64
N PRO A 21 23.10 27.55 45.79
CA PRO A 21 23.16 27.69 44.31
C PRO A 21 24.13 26.73 43.54
N SER A 22 24.20 26.94 42.21
CA SER A 22 25.41 26.96 41.35
C SER A 22 25.91 25.68 40.65
N GLY A 23 25.98 25.73 39.31
CA GLY A 23 27.10 25.14 38.55
C GLY A 23 26.78 24.50 37.19
N ALA A 24 26.69 25.31 36.12
CA ALA A 24 26.91 24.83 34.75
C ALA A 24 28.41 24.81 34.42
N PRO A 25 28.85 24.01 33.42
CA PRO A 25 29.54 24.67 32.32
C PRO A 25 29.12 24.18 30.94
N ALA A 26 29.30 25.10 29.99
CA ALA A 26 29.21 24.92 28.56
C ALA A 26 30.27 23.95 28.02
N ASN A 27 29.96 23.27 26.92
CA ASN A 27 31.01 22.93 25.95
C ASN A 27 30.49 23.04 24.51
N SER A 28 31.32 23.65 23.69
CA SER A 28 31.03 24.20 22.38
C SER A 28 31.90 23.51 21.31
N ALA A 29 31.23 22.97 20.28
CA ALA A 29 31.67 22.82 18.87
C ALA A 29 32.90 21.89 18.58
N PRO A 30 33.13 21.42 17.33
CA PRO A 30 33.07 22.22 16.11
C PRO A 30 32.21 21.66 14.96
N ALA A 31 31.81 22.61 14.12
CA ALA A 31 31.28 22.42 12.78
C ALA A 31 32.34 21.85 11.84
N SER A 32 31.97 20.85 11.03
CA SER A 32 32.74 20.47 9.84
C SER A 32 32.23 21.28 8.64
N ARG A 33 33.06 22.25 8.21
CA ARG A 33 33.00 22.86 6.88
C ARG A 33 33.65 21.89 5.89
N VAL A 34 32.93 21.53 4.83
CA VAL A 34 33.55 21.10 3.57
C VAL A 34 33.16 22.15 2.52
N PRO A 35 34.13 22.73 1.78
CA PRO A 35 33.86 23.80 0.84
C PRO A 35 33.39 23.27 -0.52
N ALA A 36 32.62 24.10 -1.22
CA ALA A 36 32.41 24.01 -2.66
C ALA A 36 33.61 24.64 -3.40
N ASN A 37 34.10 23.97 -4.46
CA ASN A 37 34.39 24.52 -5.80
C ASN A 37 35.47 23.71 -6.54
N GLY A 38 35.24 23.53 -7.85
CA GLY A 38 36.32 23.59 -8.84
C GLY A 38 36.60 22.32 -9.63
N ALA A 39 35.93 22.16 -10.78
CA ALA A 39 36.64 21.72 -11.99
C ALA A 39 37.53 22.90 -12.45
N PRO A 40 38.72 22.70 -13.06
CA PRO A 40 38.77 22.27 -14.47
C PRO A 40 40.00 21.40 -14.87
N GLY A 41 40.00 20.91 -16.11
CA GLY A 41 41.16 21.11 -16.98
C GLY A 41 42.08 19.91 -17.26
N ASN A 42 41.99 19.45 -18.51
CA ASN A 42 42.92 18.64 -19.30
C ASN A 42 44.42 18.96 -19.12
N GLY A 43 45.28 17.99 -19.41
CA GLY A 43 46.66 18.27 -19.85
C GLY A 43 47.62 17.09 -19.75
N ALA A 44 48.15 16.67 -20.90
CA ALA A 44 49.01 15.51 -21.13
C ALA A 44 50.49 15.68 -20.69
N THR A 45 51.32 14.72 -21.13
CA THR A 45 52.81 14.58 -21.09
C THR A 45 53.31 13.64 -19.99
N SER A 46 54.19 12.64 -20.19
CA SER A 46 54.99 12.10 -21.30
C SER A 46 55.46 10.68 -20.90
N ALA A 47 55.28 9.65 -21.73
CA ALA A 47 56.31 9.01 -22.58
C ALA A 47 57.50 8.33 -21.86
N THR A 48 57.58 7.00 -22.02
CA THR A 48 58.76 6.13 -22.30
C THR A 48 58.31 4.68 -22.07
N GLY A 49 58.52 3.67 -22.90
CA GLY A 49 59.11 3.50 -24.22
C GLY A 49 58.84 2.03 -24.60
N ALA A 50 58.36 1.78 -25.81
CA ALA A 50 58.07 0.44 -26.33
C ALA A 50 59.32 -0.17 -26.99
N ALA A 51 59.47 -1.49 -26.89
CA ALA A 51 60.37 -2.29 -27.72
C ALA A 51 59.59 -3.43 -28.37
N THR A 52 59.81 -3.62 -29.68
CA THR A 52 59.10 -4.51 -30.60
C THR A 52 59.93 -5.80 -30.87
N ALA A 53 59.21 -6.87 -31.23
CA ALA A 53 59.51 -8.27 -31.64
C ALA A 53 60.68 -8.49 -32.66
N PRO A 54 61.01 -9.69 -33.25
CA PRO A 54 60.22 -10.94 -33.46
C PRO A 54 60.98 -12.31 -33.52
N GLY A 55 60.27 -13.42 -33.81
CA GLY A 55 60.87 -14.70 -34.28
C GLY A 55 59.88 -15.89 -34.35
N ALA A 56 59.77 -16.54 -35.51
CA ALA A 56 58.73 -17.50 -35.92
C ALA A 56 59.24 -18.96 -36.10
N THR A 57 58.34 -19.95 -36.13
CA THR A 57 58.39 -21.26 -36.88
C THR A 57 56.97 -21.91 -36.82
N SER A 58 56.19 -21.93 -37.92
CA SER A 58 56.00 -22.96 -38.99
C SER A 58 55.00 -24.10 -38.69
N ALA A 59 53.90 -24.13 -39.47
CA ALA A 59 52.77 -25.11 -39.55
C ALA A 59 53.11 -26.30 -40.51
N PRO A 60 52.17 -27.14 -41.05
CA PRO A 60 50.70 -27.30 -40.86
C PRO A 60 50.17 -28.78 -40.83
N GLU A 61 48.88 -29.00 -40.56
CA GLU A 61 48.07 -30.07 -41.21
C GLU A 61 46.55 -29.81 -41.05
N ALA A 62 45.75 -30.49 -41.88
CA ALA A 62 44.68 -29.92 -42.68
C ALA A 62 43.23 -30.22 -42.25
N VAL A 63 42.38 -29.20 -42.45
CA VAL A 63 41.04 -29.16 -43.10
C VAL A 63 39.96 -30.18 -42.68
N GLY A 64 38.89 -29.64 -42.07
CA GLY A 64 37.54 -30.19 -42.09
C GLY A 64 36.52 -29.06 -42.20
N ALA A 65 35.92 -28.91 -43.38
CA ALA A 65 34.89 -27.90 -43.68
C ALA A 65 33.53 -28.30 -43.07
N ALA A 66 32.83 -27.35 -42.45
CA ALA A 66 31.39 -27.45 -42.26
C ALA A 66 30.74 -26.06 -42.37
N GLN A 67 29.76 -26.02 -43.26
CA GLN A 67 28.97 -24.92 -43.77
C GLN A 67 28.43 -23.89 -42.76
N VAL A 68 28.45 -22.65 -43.24
CA VAL A 68 27.61 -21.52 -42.83
C VAL A 68 26.13 -21.92 -42.85
N GLY A 69 25.50 -21.97 -41.68
CA GLY A 69 24.05 -21.99 -41.53
C GLY A 69 23.56 -20.57 -41.22
N THR A 70 22.83 -19.96 -42.15
CA THR A 70 22.09 -18.73 -41.89
C THR A 70 20.89 -19.07 -41.00
N ASN A 71 20.87 -18.59 -39.76
CA ASN A 71 19.65 -18.66 -38.95
C ASN A 71 18.61 -17.73 -39.56
N GLN A 72 17.73 -18.31 -40.37
CA GLN A 72 16.56 -17.63 -40.89
C GLN A 72 15.57 -17.35 -39.76
N VAL A 73 15.22 -16.08 -39.60
CA VAL A 73 14.14 -15.62 -38.73
C VAL A 73 12.83 -16.14 -39.34
N GLY A 74 12.27 -17.19 -38.74
CA GLY A 74 10.92 -17.66 -39.05
C GLY A 74 9.89 -16.71 -38.45
N THR A 75 9.07 -16.10 -39.29
CA THR A 75 7.89 -15.35 -38.87
C THR A 75 6.72 -16.30 -38.63
N ASN A 76 6.02 -16.05 -37.51
CA ASN A 76 4.68 -16.51 -37.13
C ASN A 76 4.50 -18.00 -36.78
N GLN A 77 4.15 -18.28 -35.51
CA GLN A 77 2.77 -18.57 -35.11
C GLN A 77 2.59 -18.35 -33.61
N VAL A 78 1.63 -17.50 -33.24
CA VAL A 78 1.17 -17.29 -31.87
C VAL A 78 0.47 -18.57 -31.42
N GLY A 79 1.12 -19.34 -30.55
CA GLY A 79 0.49 -20.45 -29.84
C GLY A 79 -0.43 -19.90 -28.76
N THR A 80 -1.73 -19.97 -29.01
CA THR A 80 -2.76 -19.77 -28.01
C THR A 80 -2.78 -20.97 -27.05
N ASN A 81 -3.09 -20.70 -25.78
CA ASN A 81 -3.47 -21.63 -24.71
C ASN A 81 -2.35 -22.41 -24.01
N GLN A 82 -1.86 -21.84 -22.90
CA GLN A 82 -1.94 -22.48 -21.59
C GLN A 82 -2.15 -21.39 -20.52
N ILE A 83 -3.41 -20.99 -20.34
CA ILE A 83 -3.83 -20.26 -19.14
C ILE A 83 -3.80 -21.27 -18.00
N GLY A 84 -2.84 -21.13 -17.09
CA GLY A 84 -2.89 -21.82 -15.80
C GLY A 84 -4.11 -21.35 -15.03
N THR A 85 -5.12 -22.20 -14.92
CA THR A 85 -6.27 -21.99 -14.05
C THR A 85 -5.84 -22.22 -12.60
N ASN A 86 -5.20 -21.23 -11.99
CA ASN A 86 -5.00 -21.22 -10.54
C ASN A 86 -6.21 -20.54 -9.90
N GLN A 87 -7.19 -21.39 -9.58
CA GLN A 87 -8.18 -21.28 -8.51
C GLN A 87 -8.38 -19.87 -7.92
N ILE A 88 -9.19 -19.08 -8.63
CA ILE A 88 -10.04 -18.10 -7.94
C ILE A 88 -11.03 -18.93 -7.13
N GLY A 89 -11.01 -18.79 -5.81
CA GLY A 89 -11.95 -19.43 -4.90
C GLY A 89 -13.38 -19.30 -5.44
N THR A 90 -14.06 -20.44 -5.53
CA THR A 90 -15.44 -20.54 -6.03
C THR A 90 -16.36 -19.62 -5.23
N ASN A 91 -16.73 -18.48 -5.81
CA ASN A 91 -18.00 -17.82 -5.56
C ASN A 91 -18.54 -17.33 -6.92
N GLN A 92 -19.31 -18.23 -7.52
CA GLN A 92 -20.35 -18.05 -8.54
C GLN A 92 -20.04 -17.19 -9.77
N ALA A 93 -20.05 -17.88 -10.91
CA ALA A 93 -20.09 -17.32 -12.24
C ALA A 93 -21.32 -16.42 -12.45
N ALA A 94 -21.09 -15.21 -12.93
CA ALA A 94 -22.00 -14.53 -13.85
C ALA A 94 -21.15 -13.94 -14.97
N THR A 95 -21.05 -14.69 -16.07
CA THR A 95 -20.48 -14.22 -17.34
C THR A 95 -21.45 -13.21 -17.95
N ASN A 96 -21.01 -11.96 -18.11
CA ASN A 96 -21.52 -11.08 -19.16
C ASN A 96 -20.32 -10.41 -19.84
N GLN A 97 -20.03 -10.84 -21.07
CA GLN A 97 -19.13 -10.14 -21.97
C GLN A 97 -19.91 -9.02 -22.66
N ALA A 98 -19.38 -7.79 -22.61
CA ALA A 98 -19.39 -6.87 -23.74
C ALA A 98 -18.41 -5.72 -23.45
N ALA A 99 -17.32 -5.70 -24.20
CA ALA A 99 -16.48 -4.52 -24.32
C ALA A 99 -17.04 -3.64 -25.45
N THR A 100 -17.32 -2.38 -25.16
CA THR A 100 -17.32 -1.31 -26.17
C THR A 100 -16.77 -0.03 -25.54
N THR A 101 -15.69 0.47 -26.14
CA THR A 101 -15.01 1.73 -25.90
C THR A 101 -15.90 2.95 -26.09
N GLY A 102 -15.77 3.95 -25.21
CA GLY A 102 -16.35 5.28 -25.41
C GLY A 102 -16.14 6.20 -24.22
N SER A 103 -15.08 7.01 -24.26
CA SER A 103 -14.88 8.12 -23.33
C SER A 103 -15.95 9.19 -23.58
N GLY A 104 -16.81 9.43 -22.60
CA GLY A 104 -17.84 10.47 -22.65
C GLY A 104 -18.33 10.81 -21.24
N ALA A 105 -18.16 12.08 -20.88
CA ALA A 105 -18.74 12.66 -19.66
C ALA A 105 -20.26 12.48 -19.63
N GLY A 106 -20.80 12.11 -18.47
CA GLY A 106 -22.23 11.99 -18.23
C GLY A 106 -22.79 10.58 -18.47
N ALA A 107 -22.44 9.62 -17.61
CA ALA A 107 -23.21 8.40 -17.50
C ALA A 107 -24.50 8.70 -16.72
N THR A 108 -25.56 9.07 -17.44
CA THR A 108 -26.92 8.84 -16.94
C THR A 108 -27.07 7.34 -16.74
N ALA A 109 -27.40 6.94 -15.52
CA ALA A 109 -27.67 5.56 -15.15
C ALA A 109 -28.66 4.92 -16.15
N PRO A 110 -28.45 3.67 -16.58
CA PRO A 110 -29.45 2.98 -17.37
C PRO A 110 -30.70 2.79 -16.50
N GLY A 111 -31.78 3.45 -16.88
CA GLY A 111 -33.10 3.17 -16.34
C GLY A 111 -33.54 1.76 -16.77
N GLY A 112 -33.87 0.92 -15.79
CA GLY A 112 -34.42 -0.41 -16.02
C GLY A 112 -34.73 -1.19 -14.73
N SER A 113 -36.03 -1.29 -14.45
CA SER A 113 -36.72 -2.21 -13.52
C SER A 113 -36.42 -2.15 -12.01
N GLY A 114 -37.27 -1.41 -11.27
CA GLY A 114 -37.89 -1.84 -10.00
C GLY A 114 -37.03 -2.17 -8.76
N GLY A 115 -35.70 -2.13 -8.84
CA GLY A 115 -34.81 -2.30 -7.70
C GLY A 115 -34.36 -0.95 -7.16
N GLY A 116 -34.35 -0.78 -5.83
CA GLY A 116 -33.74 0.38 -5.19
C GLY A 116 -32.23 0.51 -5.51
N PRO A 117 -31.54 1.51 -4.94
CA PRO A 117 -30.13 1.76 -5.25
C PRO A 117 -29.27 0.51 -5.02
N ALA A 118 -28.39 0.23 -5.97
CA ALA A 118 -27.49 -0.92 -5.91
C ALA A 118 -26.25 -0.61 -5.06
N SER A 119 -25.66 -1.65 -4.50
CA SER A 119 -24.41 -1.60 -3.78
C SER A 119 -23.22 -1.52 -4.74
N GLY A 120 -22.01 -1.35 -4.19
CA GLY A 120 -20.77 -1.37 -4.97
C GLY A 120 -20.52 -2.68 -5.75
N THR A 121 -21.26 -3.77 -5.45
CA THR A 121 -21.21 -5.04 -6.18
C THR A 121 -22.51 -5.35 -6.95
N GLY A 122 -23.44 -4.40 -7.04
CA GLY A 122 -24.69 -4.56 -7.80
C GLY A 122 -25.84 -5.25 -7.05
N ALA A 123 -25.66 -5.66 -5.80
CA ALA A 123 -26.74 -6.19 -4.95
C ALA A 123 -27.61 -5.04 -4.42
N PRO A 124 -28.81 -5.26 -3.86
CA PRO A 124 -29.55 -4.20 -3.18
C PRO A 124 -28.72 -3.56 -2.05
N ALA A 125 -28.67 -2.23 -2.00
CA ALA A 125 -27.93 -1.53 -0.96
C ALA A 125 -28.69 -1.47 0.38
N GLU A 126 -27.95 -1.63 1.46
CA GLU A 126 -28.42 -1.54 2.85
C GLU A 126 -27.83 -0.31 3.55
N ILE A 127 -26.59 0.05 3.22
CA ILE A 127 -25.85 1.19 3.77
C ILE A 127 -25.90 2.35 2.78
N PHE A 128 -26.39 3.49 3.22
CA PHE A 128 -26.47 4.73 2.43
C PHE A 128 -25.58 5.81 3.03
N PHE A 129 -25.49 6.95 2.36
CA PHE A 129 -24.73 8.10 2.84
C PHE A 129 -25.07 8.47 4.30
N GLU A 130 -26.34 8.44 4.67
CA GLU A 130 -26.84 8.80 6.01
C GLU A 130 -26.33 7.87 7.12
N ASP A 131 -25.98 6.62 6.76
CA ASP A 131 -25.48 5.63 7.71
C ASP A 131 -23.98 5.81 7.99
N LEU A 132 -23.26 6.56 7.15
CA LEU A 132 -21.83 6.79 7.24
C LEU A 132 -21.56 8.06 8.05
N THR A 133 -21.89 8.00 9.34
CA THR A 133 -21.72 9.11 10.27
C THR A 133 -20.30 9.20 10.84
N PRO A 134 -19.75 10.41 11.05
CA PRO A 134 -18.42 10.58 11.65
C PRO A 134 -18.33 9.91 13.02
N GLY A 135 -17.22 9.21 13.28
CA GLY A 135 -17.00 8.41 14.48
C GLY A 135 -17.50 6.96 14.36
N ARG A 136 -18.24 6.60 13.30
CA ARG A 136 -18.57 5.22 13.01
C ARG A 136 -17.33 4.43 12.59
N THR A 137 -17.23 3.21 13.11
CA THR A 137 -16.18 2.26 12.79
C THR A 137 -16.78 0.98 12.25
N PHE A 138 -16.14 0.40 11.24
CA PHE A 138 -16.44 -0.93 10.73
C PHE A 138 -15.25 -1.85 11.01
N ASP A 139 -15.54 -2.99 11.63
CA ASP A 139 -14.65 -4.14 11.67
C ASP A 139 -14.70 -4.84 10.31
N LEU A 140 -13.54 -4.93 9.65
CA LEU A 140 -13.41 -5.57 8.34
C LEU A 140 -12.84 -7.00 8.47
N GLY A 141 -12.79 -7.54 9.69
CA GLY A 141 -12.31 -8.88 9.96
C GLY A 141 -10.79 -9.03 9.89
N VAL A 142 -10.36 -10.29 9.82
CA VAL A 142 -8.95 -10.68 9.81
C VAL A 142 -8.63 -11.37 8.50
N VAL A 143 -7.55 -10.92 7.85
CA VAL A 143 -7.03 -11.51 6.61
C VAL A 143 -5.72 -12.24 6.92
N ARG A 144 -5.64 -13.51 6.52
CA ARG A 144 -4.37 -14.26 6.54
C ARG A 144 -3.60 -13.97 5.25
N VAL A 145 -2.33 -13.61 5.39
CA VAL A 145 -1.44 -13.35 4.25
C VAL A 145 -0.98 -14.67 3.66
N ASP A 146 -1.46 -15.01 2.47
CA ASP A 146 -1.03 -16.20 1.74
C ASP A 146 0.31 -15.94 1.03
N GLY A 147 1.30 -16.80 1.29
CA GLY A 147 2.64 -16.63 0.73
C GLY A 147 2.73 -16.87 -0.77
N ALA A 148 1.94 -17.79 -1.31
CA ALA A 148 1.94 -18.08 -2.74
C ALA A 148 1.28 -16.93 -3.52
N GLU A 149 0.14 -16.43 -3.04
CA GLU A 149 -0.52 -15.26 -3.63
C GLU A 149 0.35 -14.00 -3.53
N MET A 150 0.98 -13.77 -2.38
CA MET A 150 1.91 -12.65 -2.16
C MET A 150 3.03 -12.62 -3.22
N VAL A 151 3.69 -13.76 -3.44
CA VAL A 151 4.77 -13.88 -4.42
C VAL A 151 4.22 -13.81 -5.85
N ALA A 152 3.07 -14.41 -6.13
CA ALA A 152 2.45 -14.35 -7.45
C ALA A 152 2.05 -12.92 -7.84
N PHE A 153 1.48 -12.15 -6.90
CA PHE A 153 1.19 -10.73 -7.09
C PHE A 153 2.47 -9.94 -7.38
N ALA A 154 3.50 -10.13 -6.55
CA ALA A 154 4.78 -9.43 -6.73
C ALA A 154 5.40 -9.73 -8.09
N ARG A 155 5.46 -11.00 -8.51
CA ARG A 155 5.99 -11.37 -9.85
C ARG A 155 5.25 -10.67 -10.98
N ARG A 156 3.94 -10.45 -10.82
CA ARG A 156 3.11 -9.83 -11.85
C ARG A 156 3.20 -8.30 -11.87
N PHE A 157 3.23 -7.66 -10.71
CA PHE A 157 3.01 -6.22 -10.59
C PHE A 157 4.16 -5.45 -9.94
N ASP A 158 4.98 -6.12 -9.12
CA ASP A 158 6.02 -5.49 -8.31
C ASP A 158 7.23 -6.43 -8.10
N PRO A 159 7.97 -6.80 -9.18
CA PRO A 159 8.98 -7.85 -9.14
C PRO A 159 10.33 -7.36 -8.58
N GLN A 160 10.30 -6.50 -7.57
CA GLN A 160 11.50 -6.09 -6.86
C GLN A 160 12.07 -7.28 -6.07
N TRP A 161 13.41 -7.37 -5.96
CA TRP A 161 14.09 -8.57 -5.46
C TRP A 161 13.62 -9.01 -4.06
N TYR A 162 13.33 -8.07 -3.16
CA TYR A 162 12.84 -8.36 -1.80
C TYR A 162 11.41 -8.92 -1.72
N HIS A 163 10.71 -9.00 -2.85
CA HIS A 163 9.38 -9.61 -2.97
C HIS A 163 9.38 -10.97 -3.67
N VAL A 164 10.42 -11.31 -4.44
CA VAL A 164 10.41 -12.50 -5.33
C VAL A 164 11.64 -13.41 -5.22
N ASP A 165 12.75 -12.93 -4.67
CA ASP A 165 13.99 -13.69 -4.50
C ASP A 165 14.22 -13.96 -3.01
N ALA A 166 13.93 -15.20 -2.60
CA ALA A 166 13.98 -15.59 -1.19
C ALA A 166 15.39 -15.55 -0.62
N GLU A 167 16.40 -15.96 -1.39
CA GLU A 167 17.79 -15.99 -0.94
C GLU A 167 18.32 -14.58 -0.74
N ARG A 168 18.11 -13.71 -1.73
CA ARG A 168 18.56 -12.32 -1.65
C ARG A 168 17.81 -11.55 -0.57
N ALA A 169 16.52 -11.81 -0.38
CA ALA A 169 15.73 -11.21 0.69
C ALA A 169 16.22 -11.66 2.08
N ALA A 170 16.55 -12.95 2.25
CA ALA A 170 17.10 -13.49 3.49
C ALA A 170 18.46 -12.89 3.85
N ALA A 171 19.32 -12.66 2.85
CA ALA A 171 20.64 -12.03 3.04
C ALA A 171 20.60 -10.50 3.27
N SER A 172 19.41 -9.88 3.19
CA SER A 172 19.25 -8.44 3.34
C SER A 172 18.79 -8.05 4.75
N HIS A 173 18.71 -6.73 5.03
CA HIS A 173 18.12 -6.22 6.27
C HIS A 173 16.64 -6.59 6.45
N HIS A 174 15.97 -7.09 5.41
CA HIS A 174 14.61 -7.61 5.53
C HIS A 174 14.58 -9.02 6.16
N GLY A 175 15.67 -9.79 6.14
CA GLY A 175 15.70 -11.14 6.75
C GLY A 175 14.73 -12.15 6.14
N GLY A 176 14.25 -11.91 4.92
CA GLY A 176 13.28 -12.76 4.21
C GLY A 176 12.30 -11.93 3.38
N LEU A 177 11.52 -12.61 2.55
CA LEU A 177 10.53 -11.95 1.68
C LEU A 177 9.54 -11.11 2.48
N ILE A 178 9.23 -9.94 1.95
CA ILE A 178 8.15 -9.08 2.42
C ILE A 178 7.11 -8.94 1.31
N ALA A 179 5.86 -8.71 1.67
CA ALA A 179 4.82 -8.43 0.71
C ALA A 179 5.05 -7.09 0.00
N SER A 180 4.63 -7.00 -1.25
CA SER A 180 4.44 -5.69 -1.90
C SER A 180 3.47 -4.84 -1.08
N GLY A 181 3.77 -3.56 -0.92
CA GLY A 181 2.84 -2.61 -0.30
C GLY A 181 1.51 -2.54 -1.06
N PHE A 182 1.54 -2.76 -2.38
CA PHE A 182 0.34 -2.79 -3.22
C PHE A 182 -0.45 -4.10 -3.10
N TYR A 183 0.21 -5.22 -2.79
CA TYR A 183 -0.49 -6.44 -2.39
C TYR A 183 -1.24 -6.21 -1.06
N THR A 184 -0.57 -5.60 -0.08
CA THR A 184 -1.15 -5.32 1.24
C THR A 184 -2.39 -4.41 1.15
N VAL A 185 -2.33 -3.32 0.37
CA VAL A 185 -3.52 -2.46 0.17
C VAL A 185 -4.63 -3.16 -0.61
N SER A 186 -4.30 -4.12 -1.49
CA SER A 186 -5.30 -4.94 -2.19
C SER A 186 -6.04 -5.87 -1.23
N LEU A 187 -5.36 -6.41 -0.21
CA LEU A 187 -6.02 -7.17 0.87
C LEU A 187 -6.97 -6.29 1.68
N PHE A 188 -6.56 -5.06 2.03
CA PHE A 188 -7.45 -4.08 2.66
C PHE A 188 -8.69 -3.80 1.79
N MET A 189 -8.48 -3.56 0.49
CA MET A 189 -9.58 -3.30 -0.44
C MET A 189 -10.55 -4.49 -0.50
N ARG A 190 -10.05 -5.72 -0.54
CA ARG A 190 -10.88 -6.92 -0.50
C ARG A 190 -11.74 -6.98 0.77
N ALA A 191 -11.13 -6.78 1.94
CA ALA A 191 -11.84 -6.75 3.22
C ALA A 191 -12.90 -5.62 3.25
N TYR A 192 -12.56 -4.44 2.72
CA TYR A 192 -13.50 -3.33 2.63
C TYR A 192 -14.70 -3.64 1.72
N VAL A 193 -14.49 -4.35 0.60
CA VAL A 193 -15.59 -4.81 -0.26
C VAL A 193 -16.51 -5.76 0.50
N ASP A 194 -15.93 -6.82 1.07
CA ASP A 194 -16.70 -7.90 1.72
C ASP A 194 -17.52 -7.38 2.91
N HIS A 195 -16.98 -6.42 3.66
CA HIS A 195 -17.59 -5.93 4.89
C HIS A 195 -18.41 -4.64 4.73
N VAL A 196 -18.20 -3.85 3.68
CA VAL A 196 -18.92 -2.57 3.52
C VAL A 196 -19.42 -2.38 2.09
N LEU A 197 -18.57 -2.36 1.07
CA LEU A 197 -19.02 -1.92 -0.26
C LEU A 197 -20.02 -2.86 -0.93
N ALA A 198 -19.98 -4.16 -0.63
CA ALA A 198 -20.95 -5.13 -1.15
C ALA A 198 -22.40 -4.85 -0.68
N ARG A 199 -22.58 -4.03 0.36
CA ARG A 199 -23.88 -3.62 0.92
C ARG A 199 -24.08 -2.10 0.93
N ALA A 200 -23.07 -1.30 0.58
CA ALA A 200 -23.17 0.14 0.56
C ALA A 200 -23.51 0.66 -0.83
N ALA A 201 -24.41 1.64 -0.92
CA ALA A 201 -24.75 2.38 -2.14
C ALA A 201 -23.60 3.30 -2.60
N ALA A 202 -22.42 2.70 -2.74
CA ALA A 202 -21.19 3.34 -3.15
C ALA A 202 -21.21 3.62 -4.64
N ASP A 203 -20.81 4.82 -5.00
CA ASP A 203 -20.50 5.23 -6.37
C ASP A 203 -18.98 5.05 -6.57
N ALA A 204 -18.27 6.07 -7.04
CA ALA A 204 -16.82 6.05 -7.18
C ALA A 204 -16.08 6.68 -5.99
N SER A 205 -14.75 6.56 -6.01
CA SER A 205 -13.84 7.31 -5.14
C SER A 205 -13.07 8.34 -5.97
N PRO A 206 -12.90 9.58 -5.49
CA PRO A 206 -11.98 10.54 -6.11
C PRO A 206 -10.50 10.20 -5.88
N GLY A 207 -10.18 9.15 -5.12
CA GLY A 207 -8.82 8.65 -4.91
C GLY A 207 -8.39 8.54 -3.44
N LEU A 208 -7.17 8.03 -3.25
CA LEU A 208 -6.45 8.05 -1.98
C LEU A 208 -5.76 9.40 -1.79
N GLU A 209 -5.89 9.96 -0.59
CA GLU A 209 -5.17 11.16 -0.17
C GLU A 209 -3.83 10.79 0.48
N GLU A 210 -3.81 9.67 1.21
CA GLU A 210 -2.61 9.15 1.87
C GLU A 210 -2.59 7.62 1.85
N LEU A 211 -1.39 7.06 1.63
CA LEU A 211 -1.07 5.64 1.79
C LEU A 211 0.26 5.53 2.54
N ARG A 212 0.26 4.82 3.67
CA ARG A 212 1.45 4.57 4.50
C ARG A 212 1.64 3.08 4.72
N TRP A 213 2.83 2.59 4.41
CA TRP A 213 3.32 1.27 4.81
C TRP A 213 4.20 1.44 6.04
N LEU A 214 3.68 1.04 7.20
CA LEU A 214 4.28 1.36 8.50
C LEU A 214 5.21 0.24 9.00
N ALA A 215 5.00 -0.99 8.52
CA ALA A 215 5.84 -2.14 8.79
C ALA A 215 5.75 -3.15 7.64
N PRO A 216 6.83 -3.95 7.39
CA PRO A 216 6.79 -4.99 6.37
C PRO A 216 5.78 -6.07 6.74
N VAL A 217 4.99 -6.53 5.76
CA VAL A 217 4.05 -7.66 5.90
C VAL A 217 4.70 -8.94 5.36
N ARG A 218 4.39 -10.09 5.95
CA ARG A 218 4.98 -11.39 5.61
C ARG A 218 3.93 -12.47 5.43
N ALA A 219 4.28 -13.50 4.68
CA ALA A 219 3.48 -14.72 4.58
C ALA A 219 3.17 -15.29 5.98
N GLY A 220 1.91 -15.66 6.21
CA GLY A 220 1.43 -16.18 7.48
C GLY A 220 0.97 -15.11 8.50
N ASP A 221 1.22 -13.82 8.25
CA ASP A 221 0.65 -12.75 9.08
C ASP A 221 -0.88 -12.83 9.10
N HIS A 222 -1.46 -12.53 10.26
CA HIS A 222 -2.88 -12.27 10.41
C HIS A 222 -3.09 -10.78 10.59
N LEU A 223 -3.82 -10.16 9.67
CA LEU A 223 -4.02 -8.72 9.63
C LEU A 223 -5.48 -8.37 9.94
N ALA A 224 -5.74 -7.76 11.10
CA ALA A 224 -7.04 -7.20 11.42
C ALA A 224 -7.22 -5.86 10.71
N ALA A 225 -8.30 -5.72 9.95
CA ALA A 225 -8.58 -4.53 9.16
C ALA A 225 -9.76 -3.75 9.75
N ARG A 226 -9.67 -2.42 9.69
CA ARG A 226 -10.66 -1.49 10.24
C ARG A 226 -10.88 -0.34 9.27
N LEU A 227 -12.12 0.15 9.22
CA LEU A 227 -12.49 1.37 8.51
C LEU A 227 -13.16 2.36 9.46
N ASP A 228 -12.68 3.59 9.48
CA ASP A 228 -13.23 4.67 10.28
C ASP A 228 -13.80 5.78 9.41
N VAL A 229 -15.02 6.21 9.74
CA VAL A 229 -15.65 7.37 9.12
C VAL A 229 -15.19 8.63 9.84
N MET A 230 -14.48 9.48 9.13
CA MET A 230 -13.89 10.70 9.68
C MET A 230 -14.76 11.93 9.44
N GLY A 231 -15.55 11.92 8.37
CA GLY A 231 -16.36 13.07 7.95
C GLY A 231 -17.37 12.68 6.87
N SER A 232 -18.50 13.37 6.82
CA SER A 232 -19.55 13.14 5.82
C SER A 232 -20.17 14.47 5.41
N ARG A 233 -20.28 14.73 4.10
CA ARG A 233 -20.90 15.96 3.58
C ARG A 233 -21.75 15.66 2.34
N PRO A 234 -23.04 16.05 2.31
CA PRO A 234 -23.82 16.01 1.08
C PRO A 234 -23.14 16.81 -0.04
N SER A 235 -23.24 16.31 -1.26
CA SER A 235 -22.69 16.97 -2.44
C SER A 235 -23.61 18.12 -2.86
N THR A 236 -23.04 19.32 -2.98
CA THR A 236 -23.74 20.48 -3.53
C THR A 236 -23.72 20.49 -5.07
N ALA A 237 -22.79 19.77 -5.69
CA ALA A 237 -22.64 19.71 -7.15
C ALA A 237 -23.40 18.54 -7.80
N ARG A 238 -23.69 17.48 -7.03
CA ARG A 238 -24.43 16.30 -7.48
C ARG A 238 -25.49 15.94 -6.45
N PRO A 239 -26.71 16.49 -6.56
CA PRO A 239 -27.82 16.14 -5.66
C PRO A 239 -28.05 14.62 -5.63
N GLY A 240 -28.34 14.07 -4.46
CA GLY A 240 -28.49 12.62 -4.27
C GLY A 240 -27.19 11.86 -3.98
N LEU A 241 -26.02 12.52 -3.99
CA LEU A 241 -24.75 11.96 -3.52
C LEU A 241 -24.20 12.71 -2.30
N GLY A 242 -23.38 12.02 -1.51
CA GLY A 242 -22.55 12.61 -0.47
C GLY A 242 -21.11 12.12 -0.56
N THR A 243 -20.18 12.92 -0.04
CA THR A 243 -18.77 12.56 0.09
C THR A 243 -18.49 12.17 1.53
N VAL A 244 -17.84 11.03 1.72
CA VAL A 244 -17.41 10.52 3.02
C VAL A 244 -15.90 10.42 3.04
N SER A 245 -15.27 10.99 4.06
CA SER A 245 -13.84 10.88 4.34
C SER A 245 -13.60 9.68 5.26
N LEU A 246 -12.68 8.81 4.87
CA LEU A 246 -12.46 7.50 5.47
C LEU A 246 -10.98 7.30 5.80
N THR A 247 -10.72 6.62 6.93
CA THR A 247 -9.41 6.07 7.26
C THR A 247 -9.49 4.55 7.27
N GLY A 248 -8.62 3.89 6.53
CA GLY A 248 -8.47 2.44 6.57
C GLY A 248 -7.18 2.05 7.25
N THR A 249 -7.22 1.12 8.21
CA THR A 249 -6.04 0.66 8.94
C THR A 249 -5.98 -0.86 8.98
N MET A 250 -4.77 -1.42 8.89
CA MET A 250 -4.52 -2.84 9.18
C MET A 250 -3.48 -3.00 10.28
N PHE A 251 -3.75 -3.91 11.21
CA PHE A 251 -2.87 -4.28 12.30
C PHE A 251 -2.46 -5.75 12.19
N ARG A 252 -1.17 -6.04 12.35
CA ARG A 252 -0.69 -7.39 12.62
C ARG A 252 -1.18 -7.81 14.01
N LEU A 253 -1.75 -9.01 14.06
CA LEU A 253 -2.14 -9.65 15.30
C LEU A 253 -0.99 -10.46 15.89
N GLY A 254 -0.87 -10.40 17.21
CA GLY A 254 -0.01 -11.28 17.99
C GLY A 254 -0.56 -12.70 18.10
N PRO A 255 0.20 -13.62 18.73
CA PRO A 255 -0.24 -15.01 18.98
C PRO A 255 -1.52 -15.13 19.80
N ASP A 256 -1.85 -14.10 20.59
CA ASP A 256 -3.07 -14.02 21.41
C ASP A 256 -4.25 -13.35 20.69
N GLY A 257 -4.09 -13.03 19.41
CA GLY A 257 -5.11 -12.39 18.57
C GLY A 257 -5.28 -10.89 18.82
N ARG A 258 -4.44 -10.24 19.63
CA ARG A 258 -4.51 -8.80 19.86
C ARG A 258 -3.67 -8.00 18.85
N PRO A 259 -4.10 -6.80 18.43
CA PRO A 259 -3.29 -5.92 17.60
C PRO A 259 -1.95 -5.57 18.28
N GLU A 260 -0.85 -5.86 17.60
CA GLU A 260 0.51 -5.56 18.11
C GLU A 260 1.20 -4.45 17.32
N GLN A 261 1.00 -4.40 16.00
CA GLN A 261 1.68 -3.44 15.14
C GLN A 261 0.80 -3.00 13.98
N GLU A 262 0.70 -1.70 13.76
CA GLU A 262 0.07 -1.15 12.57
C GLU A 262 0.98 -1.35 11.35
N VAL A 263 0.45 -1.94 10.28
CA VAL A 263 1.22 -2.25 9.06
C VAL A 263 0.82 -1.37 7.88
N LEU A 264 -0.44 -0.92 7.85
CA LEU A 264 -1.01 -0.12 6.76
C LEU A 264 -1.92 0.96 7.32
N ARG A 265 -1.78 2.18 6.82
CA ARG A 265 -2.77 3.26 6.99
C ARG A 265 -3.11 3.90 5.65
N THR A 266 -4.38 4.17 5.44
CA THR A 266 -4.88 4.90 4.28
C THR A 266 -5.80 6.03 4.70
N ARG A 267 -5.81 7.12 3.95
CA ARG A 267 -6.86 8.13 3.99
C ARG A 267 -7.39 8.34 2.59
N PHE A 268 -8.71 8.30 2.44
CA PHE A 268 -9.35 8.41 1.15
C PHE A 268 -10.77 8.94 1.29
N ARG A 269 -11.39 9.24 0.15
CA ARG A 269 -12.80 9.63 0.11
C ARG A 269 -13.60 8.64 -0.72
N GLY A 270 -14.86 8.46 -0.39
CA GLY A 270 -15.82 7.72 -1.20
C GLY A 270 -17.07 8.56 -1.45
N TRP A 271 -17.72 8.34 -2.58
CA TRP A 271 -19.04 8.87 -2.85
C TRP A 271 -20.10 7.82 -2.61
N PHE A 272 -21.18 8.23 -1.95
CA PHE A 272 -22.27 7.35 -1.57
C PHE A 272 -23.60 8.01 -1.91
N THR A 273 -24.54 7.20 -2.38
CA THR A 273 -25.90 7.62 -2.70
C THR A 273 -26.69 7.85 -1.42
N LEU A 274 -27.49 8.91 -1.42
CA LEU A 274 -28.45 9.20 -0.36
C LEU A 274 -29.58 8.18 -0.42
N ARG A 275 -30.19 7.90 0.73
CA ARG A 275 -31.34 7.01 0.80
C ARG A 275 -32.50 7.59 -0.03
N PRO A 276 -33.21 6.78 -0.83
CA PRO A 276 -34.45 7.21 -1.47
C PRO A 276 -35.46 7.61 -0.39
N GLY A 277 -36.09 8.78 -0.56
CA GLY A 277 -37.18 9.26 0.29
C GLY A 277 -38.53 8.68 -0.07
#